data_AF-A0AAE9HWP4-F1
#
_entry.id   AF-A0AAE9HWP4-F1
#
_cell.length_a   1.000
_cell.length_b   1.000
_cell.length_c   1.000
_cell.angle_alpha   90.00
_cell.angle_beta   90.00
_cell.angle_gamma   90.00
#
_symmetry.space_group_name_H-M   'P 1'
#
loop_
_entity.id
_entity.type
_entity.pdbx_description
1 polymer ?
#
loop_
_entity_poly.entity_id
_entity_poly.type
_entity_poly.pdbx_seq_one_letter_code
_entity_poly.pdbx_strand_id
1 'polypeptide(L)'
;MNADARYMSHLLDCLHQRRAPDGGLAFAAVWGKLDLDYRPDSLTRIAAFLRRVHAKQGNDAFGQLESSRSGQNFLLTLAAYLAEYVSRHSGADYDWQDGEAVFDTHRFKPLPLLRRLLEGRNNGFNLDAVVWQLLCSAPVPDVQKMAAFLPDCYRRRRNLPNGLAFAGVPAALSWRGSKDDLPLLDAELARLHHSEGLNTDNFRERFAGEAERNFLLLLAFYLGEIFSGGDARWYGLPADGDALLDLAVLDWNGNALPLMRLLADALCGIGIRFSEWAANPPLPPDPNDAARRAIDAVRLADTEALPFAFAEELAAIEWDCSLDSLHALDALLDDIRGRVPDFDIFVREAAALNFLHFCAFYLARAAAEYSHNTLYFLDYEQAREQIPDLPRDWFSQYAARIGDKIYFPFGRIASRIWDHSPEEGCADFARMLRRNERGSLYRCPPRKRIAPAADSPDLAHKTIRQAGFAAAYALHCRRGLPEQAVFPPMLLLPHPEKHWDLRQLMFDSADEAVAHGQSILAHNPDNLPCAVLVYEGYVHLPRGRFDAVMLDIRSYRGNKPLSVQAAIPMRPNADGTWSAGTPVFHGNAFANEHEALAAAAQLYRGMSDFEQGQAAESNPLTTQKK
;
A
#
# COMPACT_ATOMS: atom_id res chain seq x y z
N MET A 1 -47.06 -9.68 31.80
CA MET A 1 -46.50 -10.94 31.25
C MET A 1 -45.11 -11.19 31.84
N ASN A 2 -44.78 -12.40 32.31
CA ASN A 2 -43.44 -12.70 32.83
C ASN A 2 -42.53 -13.12 31.67
N ALA A 3 -41.50 -12.32 31.38
CA ALA A 3 -40.59 -12.48 30.24
C ALA A 3 -39.18 -12.82 30.73
N ASP A 4 -39.08 -13.91 31.51
CA ASP A 4 -37.82 -14.48 31.97
C ASP A 4 -36.93 -14.90 30.77
N ALA A 5 -35.63 -14.63 30.85
CA ALA A 5 -34.65 -14.92 29.81
C ALA A 5 -34.70 -16.37 29.32
N ARG A 6 -34.78 -17.33 30.25
CA ARG A 6 -34.87 -18.77 29.90
C ARG A 6 -36.13 -19.08 29.11
N TYR A 7 -37.24 -18.40 29.42
CA TYR A 7 -38.49 -18.59 28.72
C TYR A 7 -38.45 -17.98 27.32
N MET A 8 -37.83 -16.79 27.17
CA MET A 8 -37.67 -16.15 25.87
C MET A 8 -36.80 -16.97 24.91
N SER A 9 -35.68 -17.54 25.41
CA SER A 9 -34.86 -18.48 24.63
C SER A 9 -35.64 -19.73 24.24
N HIS A 10 -36.41 -20.31 25.17
CA HIS A 10 -37.27 -21.46 24.89
C HIS A 10 -38.31 -21.18 23.79
N LEU A 11 -38.89 -19.98 23.76
CA LEU A 11 -39.85 -19.59 22.73
C LEU A 11 -39.18 -19.45 21.34
N LEU A 12 -37.96 -18.92 21.28
CA LEU A 12 -37.16 -18.89 20.03
C LEU A 12 -36.81 -20.31 19.55
N ASP A 13 -36.40 -21.20 20.46
CA ASP A 13 -36.13 -22.60 20.11
C ASP A 13 -37.38 -23.28 19.53
N CYS A 14 -38.54 -23.03 20.15
CA CYS A 14 -39.81 -23.55 19.64
C CYS A 14 -40.14 -23.00 18.25
N LEU A 15 -39.88 -21.72 18.01
CA LEU A 15 -40.04 -21.07 16.72
C LEU A 15 -39.15 -21.73 15.65
N HIS A 16 -37.85 -21.90 15.92
CA HIS A 16 -36.90 -22.50 14.98
C HIS A 16 -37.22 -23.96 14.68
N GLN A 17 -37.66 -24.71 15.69
CA GLN A 17 -38.07 -26.11 15.55
C GLN A 17 -39.49 -26.27 15.00
N ARG A 18 -40.20 -25.17 14.70
CA ARG A 18 -41.59 -25.14 14.23
C ARG A 18 -42.55 -25.94 15.11
N ARG A 19 -42.33 -25.91 16.43
CA ARG A 19 -43.18 -26.56 17.44
C ARG A 19 -43.96 -25.53 18.27
N ALA A 20 -45.10 -25.93 18.82
CA ALA A 20 -45.83 -25.09 19.76
C ALA A 20 -45.19 -25.15 21.16
N PRO A 21 -45.00 -24.01 21.86
CA PRO A 21 -44.59 -23.99 23.26
C PRO A 21 -45.74 -24.43 24.19
N ASP A 22 -45.39 -24.72 25.44
CA ASP A 22 -46.36 -25.11 26.46
C ASP A 22 -47.45 -24.03 26.68
N GLY A 23 -48.71 -24.46 26.67
CA GLY A 23 -49.88 -23.57 26.70
C GLY A 23 -50.31 -23.06 25.32
N GLY A 24 -49.72 -23.58 24.24
CA GLY A 24 -50.12 -23.34 22.85
C GLY A 24 -49.60 -22.03 22.26
N LEU A 25 -49.86 -21.83 20.97
CA LEU A 25 -49.45 -20.63 20.22
C LEU A 25 -50.64 -20.08 19.44
N ALA A 26 -51.02 -18.83 19.70
CA ALA A 26 -52.07 -18.19 18.92
C ALA A 26 -51.66 -18.13 17.44
N PHE A 27 -52.64 -18.37 16.56
CA PHE A 27 -52.49 -18.35 15.11
C PHE A 27 -51.43 -19.34 14.55
N ALA A 28 -51.20 -20.49 15.20
CA ALA A 28 -50.19 -21.49 14.81
C ALA A 28 -50.15 -21.80 13.29
N ALA A 29 -51.31 -21.88 12.62
CA ALA A 29 -51.41 -22.16 11.18
C ALA A 29 -50.80 -21.06 10.26
N VAL A 30 -50.55 -19.86 10.79
CA VAL A 30 -50.01 -18.72 10.05
C VAL A 30 -48.49 -18.61 10.20
N TRP A 31 -47.91 -19.13 11.29
CA TRP A 31 -46.48 -19.02 11.59
C TRP A 31 -45.60 -19.64 10.50
N GLY A 32 -45.97 -20.82 9.98
CA GLY A 32 -45.26 -21.45 8.86
C GLY A 32 -45.31 -20.65 7.56
N LYS A 33 -46.28 -19.73 7.40
CA LYS A 33 -46.45 -18.88 6.21
C LYS A 33 -45.80 -17.50 6.35
N LEU A 34 -45.40 -17.10 7.56
CA LEU A 34 -44.75 -15.81 7.81
C LEU A 34 -43.29 -15.79 7.35
N ASP A 35 -42.67 -16.96 7.18
CA ASP A 35 -41.28 -17.14 6.74
C ASP A 35 -40.32 -16.25 7.55
N LEU A 36 -40.09 -16.65 8.80
CA LEU A 36 -39.38 -15.86 9.80
C LEU A 36 -37.87 -16.12 9.71
N ASP A 37 -37.26 -15.52 8.68
CA ASP A 37 -35.87 -15.73 8.25
C ASP A 37 -34.89 -14.65 8.74
N TYR A 38 -35.36 -13.75 9.61
CA TYR A 38 -34.63 -12.57 10.07
C TYR A 38 -34.22 -11.62 8.95
N ARG A 39 -34.87 -11.61 7.79
CA ARG A 39 -34.62 -10.56 6.76
C ARG A 39 -35.60 -9.40 6.91
N PRO A 40 -35.32 -8.20 6.36
CA PRO A 40 -36.25 -7.07 6.41
C PRO A 40 -37.67 -7.40 5.91
N ASP A 41 -37.78 -8.30 4.93
CA ASP A 41 -39.06 -8.76 4.40
C ASP A 41 -39.90 -9.51 5.44
N SER A 42 -39.29 -10.24 6.37
CA SER A 42 -40.00 -10.91 7.46
C SER A 42 -40.71 -9.90 8.37
N LEU A 43 -40.11 -8.75 8.66
CA LEU A 43 -40.73 -7.68 9.44
C LEU A 43 -41.94 -7.11 8.72
N THR A 44 -41.85 -6.93 7.39
CA THR A 44 -42.97 -6.49 6.56
C THR A 44 -44.13 -7.50 6.60
N ARG A 45 -43.84 -8.80 6.53
CA ARG A 45 -44.83 -9.89 6.64
C ARG A 45 -45.49 -9.92 8.03
N ILE A 46 -44.71 -9.81 9.11
CA ILE A 46 -45.24 -9.73 10.48
C ILE A 46 -46.14 -8.50 10.62
N ALA A 47 -45.70 -7.31 10.19
CA ALA A 47 -46.47 -6.08 10.31
C ALA A 47 -47.80 -6.16 9.52
N ALA A 48 -47.78 -6.71 8.30
CA ALA A 48 -48.99 -6.95 7.53
C ALA A 48 -49.94 -7.94 8.23
N PHE A 49 -49.41 -8.96 8.89
CA PHE A 49 -50.21 -9.88 9.69
C PHE A 49 -50.83 -9.20 10.92
N LEU A 50 -50.06 -8.48 11.72
CA LEU A 50 -50.57 -7.79 12.91
C LEU A 50 -51.65 -6.75 12.55
N ARG A 51 -51.52 -6.06 11.41
CA ARG A 51 -52.57 -5.16 10.89
C ARG A 51 -53.87 -5.91 10.56
N ARG A 52 -53.79 -7.13 10.02
CA ARG A 52 -54.99 -7.98 9.81
C ARG A 52 -55.61 -8.43 11.13
N VAL A 53 -54.79 -8.72 12.15
CA VAL A 53 -55.29 -9.04 13.49
C VAL A 53 -56.02 -7.83 14.08
N HIS A 54 -55.41 -6.64 14.03
CA HIS A 54 -56.03 -5.38 14.44
C HIS A 54 -57.35 -5.11 13.70
N ALA A 55 -57.38 -5.24 12.38
CA ALA A 55 -58.59 -5.03 11.59
C ALA A 55 -59.75 -5.96 11.99
N LYS A 56 -59.45 -7.13 12.55
CA LYS A 56 -60.44 -8.10 13.03
C LYS A 56 -60.84 -7.89 14.51
N GLN A 57 -59.91 -7.47 15.36
CA GLN A 57 -60.08 -7.42 16.82
C GLN A 57 -60.24 -6.00 17.39
N GLY A 58 -60.02 -4.96 16.58
CA GLY A 58 -60.13 -3.56 16.96
C GLY A 58 -58.98 -3.06 17.84
N ASN A 59 -59.21 -1.94 18.52
CA ASN A 59 -58.20 -1.24 19.33
C ASN A 59 -57.73 -2.00 20.57
N ASP A 60 -58.40 -3.09 20.96
CA ASP A 60 -58.04 -3.92 22.13
C ASP A 60 -57.39 -5.26 21.72
N ALA A 61 -56.93 -5.40 20.47
CA ALA A 61 -56.31 -6.64 19.99
C ALA A 61 -55.14 -7.12 20.87
N PHE A 62 -54.35 -6.18 21.39
CA PHE A 62 -53.25 -6.51 22.31
C PHE A 62 -53.76 -7.08 23.64
N GLY A 63 -54.74 -6.42 24.28
CA GLY A 63 -55.31 -6.87 25.56
C GLY A 63 -55.99 -8.23 25.44
N GLN A 64 -56.71 -8.46 24.34
CA GLN A 64 -57.34 -9.77 24.05
C GLN A 64 -56.30 -10.89 23.93
N LEU A 65 -55.17 -10.64 23.26
CA LEU A 65 -54.09 -11.63 23.17
C LEU A 65 -53.40 -11.85 24.52
N GLU A 66 -53.18 -10.78 25.28
CA GLU A 66 -52.58 -10.84 26.61
C GLU A 66 -53.43 -11.63 27.61
N SER A 67 -54.75 -11.68 27.43
CA SER A 67 -55.68 -12.39 28.33
C SER A 67 -55.57 -13.92 28.29
N SER A 68 -54.89 -14.50 27.29
CA SER A 68 -54.79 -15.96 27.11
C SER A 68 -53.34 -16.45 27.08
N ARG A 69 -53.05 -17.65 27.60
CA ARG A 69 -51.68 -18.21 27.59
C ARG A 69 -51.11 -18.33 26.17
N SER A 70 -51.90 -18.80 25.22
CA SER A 70 -51.50 -18.92 23.82
C SER A 70 -51.24 -17.58 23.14
N GLY A 71 -51.97 -16.53 23.53
CA GLY A 71 -51.76 -15.17 23.03
C GLY A 71 -50.54 -14.49 23.67
N GLN A 72 -50.29 -14.72 24.96
CA GLN A 72 -49.05 -14.31 25.62
C GLN A 72 -47.82 -14.95 24.95
N ASN A 73 -47.87 -16.27 24.69
CA ASN A 73 -46.81 -16.97 23.97
C ASN A 73 -46.56 -16.37 22.58
N PHE A 74 -47.63 -16.02 21.87
CA PHE A 74 -47.54 -15.35 20.56
C PHE A 74 -46.83 -14.00 20.66
N LEU A 75 -47.23 -13.14 21.60
CA LEU A 75 -46.62 -11.82 21.80
C LEU A 75 -45.15 -11.91 22.22
N LEU A 76 -44.83 -12.82 23.14
CA LEU A 76 -43.45 -13.04 23.61
C LEU A 76 -42.55 -13.64 22.53
N THR A 77 -43.07 -14.57 21.71
CA THR A 77 -42.28 -15.15 20.60
C THR A 77 -41.94 -14.07 19.57
N LEU A 78 -42.88 -13.18 19.23
CA LEU A 78 -42.59 -12.04 18.35
C LEU A 78 -41.63 -11.05 19.02
N ALA A 79 -41.77 -10.78 20.32
CA ALA A 79 -40.85 -9.92 21.04
C ALA A 79 -39.42 -10.49 21.04
N ALA A 80 -39.27 -11.79 21.27
CA ALA A 80 -38.01 -12.51 21.18
C ALA A 80 -37.43 -12.47 19.76
N TYR A 81 -38.26 -12.67 18.74
CA TYR A 81 -37.86 -12.56 17.34
C TYR A 81 -37.32 -11.18 16.98
N LEU A 82 -37.96 -10.10 17.46
CA LEU A 82 -37.50 -8.74 17.18
C LEU A 82 -36.16 -8.43 17.87
N ALA A 83 -35.94 -8.92 19.08
CA ALA A 83 -34.65 -8.76 19.77
C ALA A 83 -33.54 -9.54 19.06
N GLU A 84 -33.82 -10.79 18.69
CA GLU A 84 -32.91 -11.64 17.91
C GLU A 84 -32.61 -11.02 16.52
N TYR A 85 -33.61 -10.41 15.86
CA TYR A 85 -33.39 -9.65 14.64
C TYR A 85 -32.39 -8.51 14.86
N VAL A 86 -32.57 -7.70 15.92
CA VAL A 86 -31.67 -6.60 16.25
C VAL A 86 -30.25 -7.11 16.48
N SER A 87 -30.10 -8.16 17.29
CA SER A 87 -28.80 -8.80 17.58
C SER A 87 -28.08 -9.29 16.33
N ARG A 88 -28.79 -9.97 15.42
CA ARG A 88 -28.18 -10.47 14.17
C ARG A 88 -27.68 -9.36 13.24
N HIS A 89 -28.36 -8.22 13.21
CA HIS A 89 -28.00 -7.11 12.30
C HIS A 89 -27.00 -6.15 12.93
N SER A 90 -26.95 -6.01 14.25
CA SER A 90 -25.94 -5.20 14.93
C SER A 90 -24.68 -6.01 15.29
N GLY A 91 -24.80 -7.34 15.44
CA GLY A 91 -23.76 -8.18 16.05
C GLY A 91 -23.69 -8.09 17.57
N ALA A 92 -24.54 -7.30 18.21
CA ALA A 92 -24.52 -7.12 19.66
C ALA A 92 -25.28 -8.26 20.34
N ASP A 93 -24.68 -8.81 21.40
CA ASP A 93 -25.34 -9.75 22.30
C ASP A 93 -26.34 -9.02 23.21
N TYR A 94 -27.33 -9.76 23.71
CA TYR A 94 -28.34 -9.21 24.61
C TYR A 94 -28.82 -10.21 25.64
N ASP A 95 -29.27 -9.66 26.76
CA ASP A 95 -29.97 -10.38 27.82
C ASP A 95 -31.39 -9.85 28.03
N TRP A 96 -32.29 -10.70 28.50
CA TRP A 96 -33.63 -10.27 28.90
C TRP A 96 -33.64 -9.83 30.37
N GLN A 97 -34.08 -8.59 30.61
CA GLN A 97 -34.29 -8.04 31.95
C GLN A 97 -35.63 -7.31 32.00
N ASP A 98 -36.49 -7.66 32.96
CA ASP A 98 -37.80 -7.02 33.18
C ASP A 98 -38.68 -6.90 31.90
N GLY A 99 -38.57 -7.85 30.97
CA GLY A 99 -39.31 -7.86 29.71
C GLY A 99 -38.76 -6.91 28.63
N GLU A 100 -37.52 -6.47 28.79
CA GLU A 100 -36.75 -5.68 27.83
C GLU A 100 -35.53 -6.50 27.37
N ALA A 101 -35.11 -6.31 26.12
CA ALA A 101 -33.85 -6.83 25.61
C ALA A 101 -32.76 -5.77 25.87
N VAL A 102 -31.77 -6.11 26.68
CA VAL A 102 -30.69 -5.23 27.13
C VAL A 102 -29.42 -5.58 26.36
N PHE A 103 -28.98 -4.66 25.53
CA PHE A 103 -27.76 -4.72 24.73
C PHE A 103 -26.72 -3.80 25.37
N ASP A 104 -25.92 -4.33 26.30
CA ASP A 104 -25.01 -3.56 27.15
C ASP A 104 -25.73 -2.38 27.84
N THR A 105 -25.52 -1.13 27.41
CA THR A 105 -26.18 0.06 27.97
C THR A 105 -27.52 0.39 27.32
N HIS A 106 -27.86 -0.23 26.19
CA HIS A 106 -29.07 0.08 25.42
C HIS A 106 -30.23 -0.86 25.74
N ARG A 107 -31.44 -0.30 25.97
CA ARG A 107 -32.65 -1.06 26.31
C ARG A 107 -33.67 -1.02 25.18
N PHE A 108 -33.85 -2.15 24.51
CA PHE A 108 -34.84 -2.33 23.47
C PHE A 108 -36.15 -2.92 24.04
N LYS A 109 -37.28 -2.25 23.78
CA LYS A 109 -38.61 -2.60 24.30
C LYS A 109 -39.55 -3.09 23.19
N PRO A 110 -39.49 -4.37 22.79
CA PRO A 110 -40.28 -4.87 21.66
C PRO A 110 -41.79 -4.99 21.93
N LEU A 111 -42.20 -5.28 23.16
CA LEU A 111 -43.63 -5.43 23.52
C LEU A 111 -44.44 -4.12 23.32
N PRO A 112 -43.99 -2.94 23.78
CA PRO A 112 -44.63 -1.66 23.45
C PRO A 112 -44.76 -1.41 21.95
N LEU A 113 -43.78 -1.86 21.17
CA LEU A 113 -43.78 -1.68 19.72
C LEU A 113 -44.84 -2.58 19.05
N LEU A 114 -44.94 -3.85 19.48
CA LEU A 114 -46.01 -4.75 19.07
C LEU A 114 -47.40 -4.22 19.44
N ARG A 115 -47.55 -3.66 20.66
CA ARG A 115 -48.79 -3.03 21.11
C ARG A 115 -49.24 -1.91 20.17
N ARG A 116 -48.35 -0.97 19.82
CA ARG A 116 -48.69 0.13 18.90
C ARG A 116 -49.18 -0.37 17.54
N LEU A 117 -48.60 -1.44 17.01
CA LEU A 117 -49.04 -2.07 15.75
C LEU A 117 -50.42 -2.73 15.88
N LEU A 118 -50.64 -3.49 16.96
CA LEU A 118 -51.91 -4.19 17.23
C LEU A 118 -53.06 -3.23 17.60
N GLU A 119 -52.74 -2.02 18.06
CA GLU A 119 -53.71 -0.96 18.35
C GLU A 119 -53.91 0.02 17.17
N GLY A 120 -53.29 -0.26 16.00
CA GLY A 120 -53.45 0.58 14.81
C GLY A 120 -52.71 1.92 14.86
N ARG A 121 -51.82 2.13 15.83
CA ARG A 121 -51.03 3.37 16.01
C ARG A 121 -49.75 3.41 15.19
N ASN A 122 -49.37 2.30 14.55
CA ASN A 122 -48.17 2.18 13.71
C ASN A 122 -48.45 1.32 12.47
N ASN A 123 -47.78 1.64 11.36
CA ASN A 123 -47.92 0.92 10.09
C ASN A 123 -46.87 -0.20 9.87
N GLY A 124 -45.81 -0.25 10.67
CA GLY A 124 -44.72 -1.22 10.52
C GLY A 124 -43.70 -1.18 11.64
N PHE A 125 -42.67 -2.03 11.51
CA PHE A 125 -41.49 -2.04 12.38
C PHE A 125 -40.43 -1.09 11.83
N ASN A 126 -39.88 -0.22 12.67
CA ASN A 126 -38.68 0.55 12.34
C ASN A 126 -37.59 0.20 13.37
N LEU A 127 -36.74 -0.75 13.02
CA LEU A 127 -35.64 -1.20 13.87
C LEU A 127 -34.29 -0.59 13.48
N ASP A 128 -34.22 0.10 12.34
CA ASP A 128 -33.00 0.69 11.78
C ASP A 128 -32.31 1.62 12.79
N ALA A 129 -33.08 2.40 13.57
CA ALA A 129 -32.51 3.26 14.61
C ALA A 129 -31.85 2.51 15.75
N VAL A 130 -32.44 1.40 16.20
CA VAL A 130 -31.87 0.57 17.27
C VAL A 130 -30.62 -0.15 16.75
N VAL A 131 -30.70 -0.71 15.54
CA VAL A 131 -29.55 -1.39 14.90
C VAL A 131 -28.38 -0.42 14.71
N TRP A 132 -28.64 0.77 14.17
CA TRP A 132 -27.60 1.78 13.96
C TRP A 132 -26.97 2.27 15.27
N GLN A 133 -27.79 2.52 16.29
CA GLN A 133 -27.31 2.93 17.59
C GLN A 133 -26.35 1.90 18.19
N LEU A 134 -26.69 0.60 18.09
CA LEU A 134 -25.85 -0.48 18.57
C LEU A 134 -24.54 -0.63 17.78
N LEU A 135 -24.59 -0.46 16.46
CA LEU A 135 -23.38 -0.47 15.62
C LEU A 135 -22.43 0.69 16.01
N CYS A 136 -22.96 1.86 16.32
CA CYS A 136 -22.17 3.02 16.72
C CYS A 136 -21.67 2.98 18.17
N SER A 137 -22.31 2.23 19.06
CA SER A 137 -21.94 2.15 20.48
C SER A 137 -21.08 0.93 20.83
N ALA A 138 -20.76 0.09 19.86
CA ALA A 138 -19.92 -1.09 20.08
C ALA A 138 -18.50 -0.67 20.51
N PRO A 139 -17.88 -1.33 21.51
CA PRO A 139 -16.51 -1.05 21.93
C PRO A 139 -15.50 -1.19 20.79
N VAL A 140 -15.73 -2.16 19.91
CA VAL A 140 -15.02 -2.34 18.65
C VAL A 140 -16.05 -2.25 17.52
N PRO A 141 -15.99 -1.22 16.66
CA PRO A 141 -16.98 -1.03 15.62
C PRO A 141 -16.85 -2.09 14.52
N ASP A 142 -17.95 -2.77 14.21
CA ASP A 142 -18.05 -3.69 13.08
C ASP A 142 -18.29 -2.87 11.79
N VAL A 143 -17.20 -2.30 11.27
CA VAL A 143 -17.22 -1.40 10.10
C VAL A 143 -17.82 -2.09 8.88
N GLN A 144 -17.63 -3.41 8.73
CA GLN A 144 -18.21 -4.17 7.63
C GLN A 144 -19.74 -4.17 7.70
N LYS A 145 -20.34 -4.38 8.88
CA LYS A 145 -21.80 -4.27 9.05
C LYS A 145 -22.30 -2.84 8.90
N MET A 146 -21.56 -1.84 9.37
CA MET A 146 -21.89 -0.43 9.15
C MET A 146 -21.94 -0.09 7.65
N ALA A 147 -20.95 -0.56 6.89
CA ALA A 147 -20.85 -0.37 5.45
C ALA A 147 -21.98 -1.08 4.68
N ALA A 148 -22.44 -2.24 5.16
CA ALA A 148 -23.61 -2.91 4.60
C ALA A 148 -24.93 -2.20 4.95
N PHE A 149 -25.01 -1.63 6.16
CA PHE A 149 -26.24 -1.03 6.69
C PHE A 149 -26.54 0.35 6.10
N LEU A 150 -25.58 1.27 6.09
CA LEU A 150 -25.84 2.70 5.79
C LEU A 150 -26.30 2.95 4.34
N PRO A 151 -25.57 2.50 3.29
CA PRO A 151 -26.01 2.67 1.90
C PRO A 151 -27.38 2.04 1.65
N ASP A 152 -27.64 0.84 2.17
CA ASP A 152 -28.93 0.17 2.02
C ASP A 152 -30.08 0.92 2.73
N CYS A 153 -29.85 1.38 3.97
CA CYS A 153 -30.81 2.21 4.69
C CYS A 153 -31.13 3.50 3.91
N TYR A 154 -30.10 4.17 3.38
CA TYR A 154 -30.28 5.39 2.59
C TYR A 154 -31.02 5.12 1.28
N ARG A 155 -30.71 4.05 0.55
CA ARG A 155 -31.46 3.67 -0.68
C ARG A 155 -32.94 3.45 -0.39
N ARG A 156 -33.28 2.81 0.73
CA ARG A 156 -34.67 2.50 1.12
C ARG A 156 -35.44 3.72 1.63
N ARG A 157 -34.80 4.62 2.39
CA ARG A 157 -35.49 5.67 3.13
C ARG A 157 -35.15 7.10 2.72
N ARG A 158 -34.08 7.29 1.96
CA ARG A 158 -33.47 8.59 1.65
C ARG A 158 -33.14 9.42 2.90
N ASN A 159 -32.90 8.75 4.02
CA ASN A 159 -32.48 9.33 5.29
C ASN A 159 -31.81 8.25 6.15
N LEU A 160 -31.13 8.67 7.22
CA LEU A 160 -30.45 7.79 8.17
C LEU A 160 -31.01 7.94 9.59
N PRO A 161 -30.87 6.92 10.45
CA PRO A 161 -31.21 7.06 11.85
C PRO A 161 -30.34 8.12 12.53
N ASN A 162 -30.94 8.90 13.44
CA ASN A 162 -30.34 10.08 14.08
C ASN A 162 -30.02 11.25 13.12
N GLY A 163 -30.51 11.18 11.87
CA GLY A 163 -30.42 12.26 10.90
C GLY A 163 -29.25 12.11 9.93
N LEU A 164 -29.28 12.97 8.91
CA LEU A 164 -28.27 13.05 7.86
C LEU A 164 -28.04 14.52 7.54
N ALA A 165 -26.85 15.03 7.86
CA ALA A 165 -26.46 16.38 7.49
C ALA A 165 -26.25 16.46 5.97
N PHE A 166 -26.34 17.68 5.42
CA PHE A 166 -26.05 17.98 4.02
C PHE A 166 -26.75 17.04 3.01
N ALA A 167 -28.00 16.65 3.32
CA ALA A 167 -28.74 15.64 2.56
C ALA A 167 -28.88 15.93 1.05
N GLY A 168 -28.68 17.18 0.63
CA GLY A 168 -28.61 17.58 -0.79
C GLY A 168 -27.49 16.88 -1.57
N VAL A 169 -26.33 16.64 -0.95
CA VAL A 169 -25.20 15.97 -1.60
C VAL A 169 -25.53 14.50 -1.90
N PRO A 170 -25.92 13.65 -0.92
CA PRO A 170 -26.39 12.30 -1.20
C PRO A 170 -27.57 12.25 -2.17
N ALA A 171 -28.49 13.22 -2.12
CA ALA A 171 -29.68 13.24 -2.97
C ALA A 171 -29.37 13.48 -4.46
N ALA A 172 -28.22 14.10 -4.78
CA ALA A 172 -27.78 14.33 -6.15
C ALA A 172 -27.26 13.05 -6.84
N LEU A 173 -26.78 12.07 -6.07
CA LEU A 173 -26.12 10.87 -6.59
C LEU A 173 -27.13 9.80 -7.05
N SER A 174 -26.73 8.90 -7.95
CA SER A 174 -27.59 7.83 -8.46
C SER A 174 -27.73 6.62 -7.52
N TRP A 175 -26.76 6.42 -6.62
CA TRP A 175 -26.71 5.30 -5.65
C TRP A 175 -26.61 3.90 -6.28
N ARG A 176 -26.11 3.82 -7.51
CA ARG A 176 -25.93 2.57 -8.28
C ARG A 176 -24.56 1.91 -8.07
N GLY A 177 -23.64 2.54 -7.35
CA GLY A 177 -22.27 2.04 -7.19
C GLY A 177 -21.45 2.16 -8.47
N SER A 178 -21.79 3.13 -9.34
CA SER A 178 -21.07 3.38 -10.60
C SER A 178 -20.06 4.52 -10.44
N LYS A 179 -18.95 4.43 -11.18
CA LYS A 179 -17.96 5.52 -11.32
C LYS A 179 -18.57 6.80 -11.91
N ASP A 180 -19.72 6.71 -12.58
CA ASP A 180 -20.45 7.86 -13.15
C ASP A 180 -20.88 8.89 -12.09
N ASP A 181 -21.04 8.47 -10.83
CA ASP A 181 -21.40 9.38 -9.74
C ASP A 181 -20.22 10.22 -9.23
N LEU A 182 -18.97 9.84 -9.53
CA LEU A 182 -17.78 10.48 -8.95
C LEU A 182 -17.58 11.94 -9.38
N PRO A 183 -17.71 12.32 -10.67
CA PRO A 183 -17.59 13.74 -11.06
C PRO A 183 -18.68 14.61 -10.42
N LEU A 184 -19.87 14.04 -10.21
CA LEU A 184 -20.96 14.73 -9.55
C LEU A 184 -20.69 14.90 -8.05
N LEU A 185 -20.20 13.85 -7.39
CA LEU A 185 -19.77 13.91 -5.99
C LEU A 185 -18.68 14.97 -5.79
N ASP A 186 -17.64 14.98 -6.62
CA ASP A 186 -16.56 15.99 -6.55
C ASP A 186 -17.13 17.41 -6.66
N ALA A 187 -18.08 17.64 -7.57
CA ALA A 187 -18.74 18.93 -7.73
C ALA A 187 -19.60 19.34 -6.53
N GLU A 188 -20.31 18.39 -5.91
CA GLU A 188 -21.10 18.64 -4.71
C GLU A 188 -20.22 18.91 -3.47
N LEU A 189 -19.11 18.18 -3.30
CA LEU A 189 -18.16 18.41 -2.22
C LEU A 189 -17.50 19.80 -2.34
N ALA A 190 -17.13 20.20 -3.57
CA ALA A 190 -16.58 21.54 -3.82
C ALA A 190 -17.61 22.66 -3.55
N ARG A 191 -18.89 22.45 -3.90
CA ARG A 191 -19.98 23.36 -3.52
C ARG A 191 -20.11 23.49 -2.01
N LEU A 192 -20.09 22.35 -1.32
CA LEU A 192 -20.24 22.31 0.13
C LEU A 192 -19.07 22.98 0.85
N HIS A 193 -17.83 22.72 0.40
CA HIS A 193 -16.63 23.41 0.85
C HIS A 193 -16.80 24.93 0.79
N HIS A 194 -17.27 25.45 -0.35
CA HIS A 194 -17.45 26.88 -0.56
C HIS A 194 -18.61 27.47 0.27
N SER A 195 -19.73 26.76 0.41
CA SER A 195 -20.89 27.27 1.14
C SER A 195 -20.70 27.29 2.65
N GLU A 196 -19.98 26.30 3.20
CA GLU A 196 -19.74 26.17 4.63
C GLU A 196 -18.39 26.77 5.06
N GLY A 197 -17.53 27.18 4.12
CA GLY A 197 -16.21 27.75 4.41
C GLY A 197 -15.28 26.77 5.12
N LEU A 198 -15.34 25.49 4.75
CA LEU A 198 -14.62 24.41 5.44
C LEU A 198 -13.12 24.48 5.20
N ASN A 199 -12.33 24.33 6.25
CA ASN A 199 -10.88 24.21 6.21
C ASN A 199 -10.40 23.27 7.32
N THR A 200 -9.09 23.01 7.39
CA THR A 200 -8.50 22.09 8.39
C THR A 200 -8.78 22.50 9.83
N ASP A 201 -8.98 23.79 10.08
CA ASP A 201 -9.09 24.35 11.43
C ASP A 201 -10.52 24.22 11.99
N ASN A 202 -11.54 24.39 11.13
CA ASN A 202 -12.95 24.35 11.54
C ASN A 202 -13.65 23.01 11.28
N PHE A 203 -13.03 22.10 10.53
CA PHE A 203 -13.66 20.83 10.14
C PHE A 203 -14.12 20.01 11.36
N ARG A 204 -13.25 19.85 12.37
CA ARG A 204 -13.57 19.01 13.54
C ARG A 204 -14.78 19.53 14.30
N GLU A 205 -14.85 20.84 14.54
CA GLU A 205 -15.99 21.45 15.22
C GLU A 205 -17.27 21.30 14.39
N ARG A 206 -17.17 21.52 13.06
CA ARG A 206 -18.33 21.44 12.18
C ARG A 206 -18.92 20.04 12.05
N PHE A 207 -18.09 19.00 12.17
CA PHE A 207 -18.47 17.59 12.01
C PHE A 207 -18.57 16.82 13.34
N ALA A 208 -18.73 17.51 14.46
CA ALA A 208 -18.87 16.88 15.78
C ALA A 208 -20.24 16.21 16.02
N GLY A 209 -21.26 16.53 15.20
CA GLY A 209 -22.63 16.02 15.35
C GLY A 209 -22.84 14.61 14.76
N GLU A 210 -23.86 13.90 15.27
CA GLU A 210 -24.21 12.57 14.77
C GLU A 210 -24.66 12.58 13.30
N ALA A 211 -25.38 13.62 12.88
CA ALA A 211 -25.89 13.75 11.51
C ALA A 211 -24.75 14.00 10.50
N GLU A 212 -23.73 14.76 10.90
CA GLU A 212 -22.50 15.02 10.15
C GLU A 212 -21.60 13.78 10.06
N ARG A 213 -21.45 13.05 11.18
CA ARG A 213 -20.79 11.74 11.18
C ARG A 213 -21.45 10.78 10.19
N ASN A 214 -22.77 10.67 10.27
CA ASN A 214 -23.56 9.82 9.38
C ASN A 214 -23.36 10.21 7.91
N PHE A 215 -23.28 11.51 7.61
CA PHE A 215 -22.99 12.00 6.27
C PHE A 215 -21.63 11.53 5.75
N LEU A 216 -20.56 11.68 6.55
CA LEU A 216 -19.22 11.22 6.17
C LEU A 216 -19.16 9.71 5.96
N LEU A 217 -19.72 8.93 6.90
CA LEU A 217 -19.74 7.47 6.80
C LEU A 217 -20.53 7.00 5.58
N LEU A 218 -21.68 7.61 5.31
CA LEU A 218 -22.51 7.27 4.16
C LEU A 218 -21.75 7.46 2.85
N LEU A 219 -21.05 8.58 2.68
CA LEU A 219 -20.25 8.84 1.49
C LEU A 219 -19.01 7.95 1.41
N ALA A 220 -18.33 7.69 2.53
CA ALA A 220 -17.17 6.82 2.58
C ALA A 220 -17.55 5.40 2.13
N PHE A 221 -18.61 4.83 2.70
CA PHE A 221 -19.07 3.50 2.33
C PHE A 221 -19.57 3.43 0.88
N TYR A 222 -20.22 4.47 0.38
CA TYR A 222 -20.62 4.55 -1.03
C TYR A 222 -19.41 4.61 -1.99
N LEU A 223 -18.39 5.41 -1.66
CA LEU A 223 -17.13 5.43 -2.39
C LEU A 223 -16.46 4.05 -2.39
N GLY A 224 -16.49 3.35 -1.25
CA GLY A 224 -15.95 2.00 -1.17
C GLY A 224 -16.70 0.99 -2.04
N GLU A 225 -18.03 1.07 -2.15
CA GLU A 225 -18.80 0.27 -3.12
C GLU A 225 -18.37 0.57 -4.57
N ILE A 226 -18.17 1.86 -4.93
CA ILE A 226 -17.74 2.26 -6.28
C ILE A 226 -16.33 1.74 -6.59
N PHE A 227 -15.37 1.92 -5.67
CA PHE A 227 -13.97 1.55 -5.91
C PHE A 227 -13.76 0.03 -5.95
N SER A 228 -14.47 -0.72 -5.10
CA SER A 228 -14.37 -2.18 -5.03
C SER A 228 -15.23 -2.92 -6.06
N GLY A 229 -16.15 -2.23 -6.75
CA GLY A 229 -17.15 -2.89 -7.59
C GLY A 229 -18.16 -3.72 -6.80
N GLY A 230 -18.35 -3.41 -5.51
CA GLY A 230 -19.30 -4.07 -4.62
C GLY A 230 -18.74 -5.13 -3.67
N ASP A 231 -17.46 -5.49 -3.79
CA ASP A 231 -16.77 -6.44 -2.89
C ASP A 231 -15.83 -5.72 -1.91
N ALA A 232 -16.34 -4.67 -1.26
CA ALA A 232 -15.56 -3.83 -0.35
C ALA A 232 -15.20 -4.59 0.94
N ARG A 233 -13.90 -4.64 1.25
CA ARG A 233 -13.40 -5.10 2.55
C ARG A 233 -12.97 -3.91 3.38
N TRP A 234 -13.46 -3.85 4.61
CA TRP A 234 -13.23 -2.73 5.51
C TRP A 234 -12.42 -3.14 6.73
N TYR A 235 -11.54 -2.24 7.17
CA TYR A 235 -10.84 -2.33 8.44
C TYR A 235 -11.18 -1.09 9.29
N GLY A 236 -11.40 -1.31 10.59
CA GLY A 236 -11.47 -0.24 11.58
C GLY A 236 -10.21 -0.27 12.44
N LEU A 237 -9.54 0.87 12.60
CA LEU A 237 -8.47 1.00 13.59
C LEU A 237 -9.10 1.14 14.99
N PRO A 238 -8.55 0.52 16.05
CA PRO A 238 -9.06 0.68 17.42
C PRO A 238 -9.10 2.16 17.81
N ALA A 239 -10.32 2.63 18.04
CA ALA A 239 -10.62 4.02 18.36
C ALA A 239 -10.31 4.29 19.84
N ASP A 240 -9.09 4.76 20.12
CA ASP A 240 -8.81 5.52 21.33
C ASP A 240 -8.60 6.99 20.95
N GLY A 241 -9.51 7.85 21.43
CA GLY A 241 -9.51 9.31 21.26
C GLY A 241 -9.98 9.81 19.89
N ASP A 242 -11.20 10.32 19.80
CA ASP A 242 -11.74 11.16 18.69
C ASP A 242 -11.38 10.76 17.24
N ALA A 243 -11.09 9.49 16.97
CA ALA A 243 -10.55 9.00 15.71
C ALA A 243 -11.65 8.70 14.66
N LEU A 244 -12.65 9.57 14.54
CA LEU A 244 -13.75 9.41 13.59
C LEU A 244 -13.23 9.21 12.15
N LEU A 245 -12.18 9.92 11.77
CA LEU A 245 -11.61 9.89 10.41
C LEU A 245 -10.86 8.59 10.08
N ASP A 246 -10.55 7.78 11.09
CA ASP A 246 -9.78 6.54 10.95
C ASP A 246 -10.68 5.29 10.97
N LEU A 247 -12.00 5.49 11.04
CA LEU A 247 -12.98 4.41 11.20
C LEU A 247 -13.24 3.62 9.90
N ALA A 248 -13.23 4.26 8.73
CA ALA A 248 -13.60 3.63 7.46
C ALA A 248 -12.40 3.54 6.52
N VAL A 249 -11.55 2.52 6.74
CA VAL A 249 -10.41 2.21 5.88
C VAL A 249 -10.81 1.10 4.92
N LEU A 250 -10.83 1.41 3.62
CA LEU A 250 -11.10 0.45 2.55
C LEU A 250 -9.81 -0.27 2.16
N ASP A 251 -9.91 -1.59 2.00
CA ASP A 251 -8.93 -2.38 1.27
C ASP A 251 -9.17 -2.28 -0.24
N TRP A 252 -8.30 -1.59 -0.96
CA TRP A 252 -8.41 -1.48 -2.41
C TRP A 252 -7.16 -2.01 -3.10
N ASN A 253 -7.24 -3.24 -3.60
CA ASN A 253 -6.17 -3.90 -4.34
C ASN A 253 -4.80 -3.87 -3.61
N GLY A 254 -4.78 -4.14 -2.30
CA GLY A 254 -3.53 -4.10 -1.54
C GLY A 254 -3.31 -2.78 -0.79
N ASN A 255 -4.04 -1.71 -1.14
CA ASN A 255 -3.87 -0.38 -0.53
C ASN A 255 -4.91 -0.11 0.57
N ALA A 256 -4.45 0.44 1.69
CA ALA A 256 -5.32 0.98 2.73
C ALA A 256 -5.76 2.40 2.33
N LEU A 257 -7.04 2.58 2.03
CA LEU A 257 -7.63 3.87 1.68
C LEU A 257 -8.46 4.41 2.87
N PRO A 258 -7.98 5.41 3.62
CA PRO A 258 -8.73 6.03 4.70
C PRO A 258 -9.77 6.99 4.13
N LEU A 259 -10.87 6.44 3.60
CA LEU A 259 -11.85 7.20 2.81
C LEU A 259 -12.50 8.36 3.57
N MET A 260 -12.65 8.23 4.89
CA MET A 260 -13.14 9.34 5.71
C MET A 260 -12.14 10.51 5.79
N ARG A 261 -10.84 10.22 5.91
CA ARG A 261 -9.79 11.24 5.86
C ARG A 261 -9.76 11.93 4.50
N LEU A 262 -9.84 11.15 3.43
CA LEU A 262 -9.84 11.67 2.06
C LEU A 262 -11.07 12.54 1.76
N LEU A 263 -12.24 12.17 2.31
CA LEU A 263 -13.44 13.00 2.25
C LEU A 263 -13.28 14.31 3.02
N ALA A 264 -12.68 14.26 4.21
CA ALA A 264 -12.39 15.47 4.98
C ALA A 264 -11.44 16.41 4.20
N ASP A 265 -10.36 15.86 3.64
CA ASP A 265 -9.40 16.59 2.83
C ASP A 265 -10.07 17.22 1.60
N ALA A 266 -10.93 16.47 0.88
CA ALA A 266 -11.71 16.99 -0.24
C ALA A 266 -12.66 18.14 0.18
N LEU A 267 -13.34 17.99 1.32
CA LEU A 267 -14.22 19.03 1.90
C LEU A 267 -13.47 20.26 2.40
N CYS A 268 -12.19 20.12 2.76
CA CYS A 268 -11.30 21.22 3.12
C CYS A 268 -10.60 21.85 1.89
N GLY A 269 -10.88 21.38 0.68
CA GLY A 269 -10.28 21.90 -0.56
C GLY A 269 -8.85 21.42 -0.83
N ILE A 270 -8.40 20.37 -0.14
CA ILE A 270 -7.06 19.78 -0.31
C ILE A 270 -7.09 18.86 -1.53
N GLY A 271 -7.01 19.43 -2.75
CA GLY A 271 -6.59 18.79 -4.01
C GLY A 271 -7.17 17.42 -4.44
N ILE A 272 -8.11 16.83 -3.72
CA ILE A 272 -8.60 15.47 -3.94
C ILE A 272 -9.83 15.53 -4.84
N ARG A 273 -9.79 14.71 -5.89
CA ARG A 273 -10.92 14.43 -6.77
C ARG A 273 -11.04 12.93 -6.95
N PHE A 274 -12.15 12.37 -6.48
CA PHE A 274 -12.37 10.93 -6.52
C PHE A 274 -12.56 10.43 -7.96
N SER A 275 -13.08 11.27 -8.86
CA SER A 275 -13.18 10.95 -10.29
C SER A 275 -11.80 10.77 -10.94
N GLU A 276 -10.83 11.62 -10.61
CA GLU A 276 -9.45 11.51 -11.09
C GLU A 276 -8.76 10.27 -10.52
N TRP A 277 -8.96 9.98 -9.23
CA TRP A 277 -8.48 8.76 -8.59
C TRP A 277 -9.08 7.48 -9.17
N ALA A 278 -10.35 7.48 -9.55
CA ALA A 278 -10.96 6.29 -10.16
C ALA A 278 -10.48 6.00 -11.58
N ALA A 279 -10.03 7.05 -12.29
CA ALA A 279 -9.44 6.95 -13.61
C ALA A 279 -7.95 6.58 -13.55
N ASN A 280 -7.23 7.19 -12.60
CA ASN A 280 -5.81 6.97 -12.32
C ASN A 280 -5.67 6.68 -10.82
N PRO A 281 -5.87 5.42 -10.37
CA PRO A 281 -5.62 5.05 -8.98
C PRO A 281 -4.22 5.52 -8.60
N PRO A 282 -4.04 6.25 -7.48
CA PRO A 282 -2.69 6.56 -7.01
C PRO A 282 -1.97 5.23 -6.86
N LEU A 283 -0.92 5.03 -7.66
CA LEU A 283 -0.01 3.92 -7.43
C LEU A 283 0.48 4.05 -5.98
N PRO A 284 0.56 2.95 -5.22
CA PRO A 284 1.26 3.00 -3.95
C PRO A 284 2.60 3.70 -4.18
N PRO A 285 2.99 4.65 -3.29
CA PRO A 285 4.22 5.40 -3.49
C PRO A 285 5.36 4.41 -3.69
N ASP A 286 6.06 4.49 -4.84
CA ASP A 286 7.14 3.56 -5.18
C ASP A 286 8.09 3.48 -3.97
N PRO A 287 8.28 2.31 -3.37
CA PRO A 287 9.08 2.18 -2.15
C PRO A 287 10.53 2.62 -2.40
N ASN A 288 11.01 2.58 -3.64
CA ASN A 288 12.33 3.09 -4.01
C ASN A 288 12.38 4.63 -3.98
N ASP A 289 11.31 5.31 -4.37
CA ASP A 289 11.19 6.76 -4.24
C ASP A 289 10.97 7.21 -2.80
N ALA A 290 10.17 6.46 -2.03
CA ALA A 290 10.02 6.67 -0.59
C ALA A 290 11.37 6.52 0.13
N ALA A 291 12.13 5.47 -0.17
CA ALA A 291 13.46 5.25 0.38
C ALA A 291 14.43 6.39 0.05
N ARG A 292 14.44 6.84 -1.21
CA ARG A 292 15.28 7.97 -1.64
C ARG A 292 14.93 9.24 -0.85
N ARG A 293 13.66 9.62 -0.81
CA ARG A 293 13.20 10.84 -0.11
C ARG A 293 13.52 10.80 1.38
N ALA A 294 13.26 9.67 2.05
CA ALA A 294 13.54 9.54 3.48
C ALA A 294 15.04 9.69 3.79
N ILE A 295 15.90 9.05 2.99
CA ILE A 295 17.36 9.14 3.18
C ILE A 295 17.90 10.53 2.85
N ASP A 296 17.43 11.15 1.77
CA ASP A 296 17.89 12.47 1.35
C ASP A 296 17.43 13.55 2.35
N ALA A 297 16.21 13.46 2.87
CA ALA A 297 15.70 14.40 3.87
C ALA A 297 16.54 14.40 5.16
N VAL A 298 16.92 13.23 5.69
CA VAL A 298 17.81 13.15 6.86
C VAL A 298 19.22 13.65 6.53
N ARG A 299 19.76 13.30 5.35
CA ARG A 299 21.11 13.75 4.93
C ARG A 299 21.21 15.25 4.70
N LEU A 300 20.14 15.88 4.23
CA LEU A 300 20.07 17.31 3.97
C LEU A 300 19.55 18.12 5.17
N ALA A 301 19.15 17.43 6.26
CA ALA A 301 18.45 18.02 7.40
C ALA A 301 17.19 18.82 6.99
N ASP A 302 16.48 18.34 5.98
CA ASP A 302 15.27 18.97 5.43
C ASP A 302 14.01 18.44 6.14
N THR A 303 13.77 18.95 7.35
CA THR A 303 12.61 18.58 8.17
C THR A 303 11.30 19.23 7.71
N GLU A 304 11.37 20.26 6.85
CA GLU A 304 10.17 20.91 6.29
C GLU A 304 9.53 20.03 5.22
N ALA A 305 10.33 19.35 4.38
CA ALA A 305 9.84 18.44 3.36
C ALA A 305 9.31 17.11 3.94
N LEU A 306 9.90 16.62 5.03
CA LEU A 306 9.47 15.37 5.68
C LEU A 306 9.79 15.42 7.20
N PRO A 307 8.78 15.45 8.09
CA PRO A 307 9.02 15.52 9.52
C PRO A 307 9.49 14.16 10.07
N PHE A 308 10.45 14.17 10.99
CA PHE A 308 10.99 12.98 11.66
C PHE A 308 10.94 13.13 13.17
N ALA A 309 10.57 12.07 13.87
CA ALA A 309 10.86 11.93 15.28
C ALA A 309 12.39 11.80 15.47
N PHE A 310 12.90 12.25 16.62
CA PHE A 310 14.33 12.18 16.96
C PHE A 310 15.25 12.91 15.94
N ALA A 311 14.77 14.02 15.36
CA ALA A 311 15.50 14.73 14.31
C ALA A 311 16.88 15.24 14.76
N GLU A 312 17.02 15.67 16.03
CA GLU A 312 18.30 16.12 16.58
C GLU A 312 19.29 14.96 16.72
N GLU A 313 18.83 13.80 17.19
CA GLU A 313 19.65 12.59 17.30
C GLU A 313 20.05 12.06 15.92
N LEU A 314 19.13 12.09 14.94
CA LEU A 314 19.43 11.75 13.55
C LEU A 314 20.50 12.69 12.95
N ALA A 315 20.43 13.99 13.23
CA ALA A 315 21.41 14.97 12.74
C ALA A 315 22.80 14.80 13.35
N ALA A 316 22.92 14.15 14.51
CA ALA A 316 24.18 13.90 15.21
C ALA A 316 25.01 12.74 14.63
N ILE A 317 24.41 11.91 13.76
CA ILE A 317 25.04 10.71 13.20
C ILE A 317 25.51 10.96 11.76
N GLU A 318 26.73 10.52 11.44
CA GLU A 318 27.21 10.51 10.05
C GLU A 318 26.66 9.29 9.28
N TRP A 319 25.72 9.53 8.38
CA TRP A 319 25.00 8.50 7.62
C TRP A 319 25.73 8.09 6.32
N ASP A 320 26.94 7.52 6.44
CA ASP A 320 27.84 7.21 5.33
C ASP A 320 27.74 5.76 4.78
N CYS A 321 26.81 4.96 5.33
CA CYS A 321 26.63 3.53 5.05
C CYS A 321 27.78 2.63 5.55
N SER A 322 28.61 3.09 6.48
CA SER A 322 29.65 2.29 7.14
C SER A 322 29.07 1.36 8.22
N LEU A 323 29.87 0.39 8.69
CA LEU A 323 29.52 -0.37 9.89
C LEU A 323 29.38 0.52 11.13
N ASP A 324 30.18 1.59 11.24
CA ASP A 324 30.13 2.49 12.39
C ASP A 324 28.80 3.26 12.42
N SER A 325 28.30 3.67 11.25
CA SER A 325 26.96 4.26 11.13
C SER A 325 25.83 3.28 11.49
N LEU A 326 26.01 1.97 11.26
CA LEU A 326 25.08 0.93 11.68
C LEU A 326 25.12 0.67 13.18
N HIS A 327 26.31 0.74 13.81
CA HIS A 327 26.44 0.71 15.27
C HIS A 327 25.80 1.92 15.92
N ALA A 328 25.93 3.10 15.31
CA ALA A 328 25.26 4.31 15.78
C ALA A 328 23.73 4.18 15.69
N LEU A 329 23.22 3.58 14.60
CA LEU A 329 21.80 3.25 14.48
C LEU A 329 21.35 2.27 15.57
N ASP A 330 22.11 1.20 15.80
CA ASP A 330 21.82 0.22 16.86
C ASP A 330 21.73 0.89 18.25
N ALA A 331 22.67 1.78 18.57
CA ALA A 331 22.68 2.54 19.82
C ALA A 331 21.49 3.50 19.94
N LEU A 332 21.10 4.16 18.86
CA LEU A 332 19.92 5.03 18.83
C LEU A 332 18.64 4.23 19.10
N LEU A 333 18.47 3.08 18.45
CA LEU A 333 17.30 2.22 18.63
C LEU A 333 17.22 1.64 20.06
N ASP A 334 18.36 1.30 20.67
CA ASP A 334 18.42 0.83 22.05
C ASP A 334 18.05 1.91 23.07
N ASP A 335 18.47 3.15 22.82
CA ASP A 335 18.12 4.30 23.66
C ASP A 335 16.63 4.66 23.54
N ILE A 336 16.06 4.55 22.33
CA ILE A 336 14.63 4.77 22.05
C ILE A 336 13.77 3.73 22.76
N ARG A 337 14.16 2.44 22.75
CA ARG A 337 13.45 1.35 23.43
C ARG A 337 13.12 1.63 24.89
N GLY A 338 13.98 2.35 25.60
CA GLY A 338 13.74 2.73 27.00
C GLY A 338 12.76 3.88 27.21
N ARG A 339 12.36 4.59 26.14
CA ARG A 339 11.65 5.87 26.18
C ARG A 339 10.30 5.88 25.45
N VAL A 340 10.08 4.95 24.52
CA VAL A 340 8.89 4.99 23.63
C VAL A 340 7.68 4.23 24.17
N PRO A 341 6.45 4.67 23.82
CA PRO A 341 5.23 3.96 24.14
C PRO A 341 5.06 2.67 23.32
N ASP A 342 3.92 2.00 23.51
CA ASP A 342 3.50 0.85 22.71
C ASP A 342 3.60 1.12 21.20
N PHE A 343 3.93 0.07 20.43
CA PHE A 343 4.13 0.15 18.98
C PHE A 343 2.96 0.82 18.26
N ASP A 344 1.72 0.42 18.59
CA ASP A 344 0.52 0.93 17.91
C ASP A 344 0.24 2.39 18.23
N ILE A 345 0.75 2.90 19.35
CA ILE A 345 0.69 4.33 19.69
C ILE A 345 1.75 5.09 18.91
N PHE A 346 2.97 4.54 18.86
CA PHE A 346 4.12 5.19 18.24
C PHE A 346 3.92 5.40 16.73
N VAL A 347 3.43 4.39 16.01
CA VAL A 347 3.26 4.47 14.53
C VAL A 347 2.12 5.38 14.07
N ARG A 348 1.26 5.87 14.99
CA ARG A 348 0.18 6.83 14.66
C ARG A 348 0.70 8.23 14.35
N GLU A 349 1.87 8.58 14.87
CA GLU A 349 2.49 9.87 14.57
C GLU A 349 3.27 9.79 13.25
N ALA A 350 2.94 10.66 12.30
CA ALA A 350 3.59 10.66 10.99
C ALA A 350 5.12 10.81 11.08
N ALA A 351 5.60 11.63 12.02
CA ALA A 351 7.03 11.84 12.26
C ALA A 351 7.73 10.57 12.78
N ALA A 352 7.06 9.82 13.66
CA ALA A 352 7.55 8.55 14.19
C ALA A 352 7.57 7.44 13.13
N LEU A 353 6.53 7.37 12.29
CA LEU A 353 6.48 6.45 11.16
C LEU A 353 7.58 6.75 10.13
N ASN A 354 7.78 8.02 9.78
CA ASN A 354 8.88 8.45 8.91
C ASN A 354 10.26 8.06 9.46
N PHE A 355 10.46 8.19 10.78
CA PHE A 355 11.67 7.72 11.46
C PHE A 355 11.90 6.22 11.25
N LEU A 356 10.89 5.38 11.48
CA LEU A 356 11.02 3.93 11.27
C LEU A 356 11.30 3.56 9.81
N HIS A 357 10.62 4.22 8.87
CA HIS A 357 10.90 4.04 7.43
C HIS A 357 12.34 4.40 7.10
N PHE A 358 12.83 5.55 7.58
CA PHE A 358 14.23 5.94 7.40
C PHE A 358 15.18 4.85 7.93
N CYS A 359 15.00 4.39 9.16
CA CYS A 359 15.84 3.36 9.76
C CYS A 359 15.85 2.07 8.93
N ALA A 360 14.68 1.62 8.46
CA ALA A 360 14.54 0.41 7.65
C ALA A 360 15.22 0.56 6.28
N PHE A 361 14.99 1.68 5.59
CA PHE A 361 15.60 1.97 4.29
C PHE A 361 17.12 2.14 4.41
N TYR A 362 17.59 2.83 5.46
CA TYR A 362 19.01 3.01 5.73
C TYR A 362 19.69 1.68 6.03
N LEU A 363 19.10 0.83 6.88
CA LEU A 363 19.61 -0.51 7.18
C LEU A 363 19.82 -1.33 5.91
N ALA A 364 18.79 -1.44 5.06
CA ALA A 364 18.89 -2.21 3.82
C ALA A 364 19.98 -1.67 2.89
N ARG A 365 20.07 -0.35 2.74
CA ARG A 365 21.08 0.32 1.92
C ARG A 365 22.50 0.10 2.43
N ALA A 366 22.72 0.32 3.73
CA ALA A 366 24.03 0.13 4.33
C ALA A 366 24.46 -1.34 4.31
N ALA A 367 23.53 -2.26 4.56
CA ALA A 367 23.78 -3.70 4.50
C ALA A 367 24.09 -4.16 3.06
N ALA A 368 23.39 -3.63 2.04
CA ALA A 368 23.69 -3.89 0.63
C ALA A 368 25.04 -3.31 0.19
N GLU A 369 25.37 -2.07 0.60
CA GLU A 369 26.66 -1.44 0.30
C GLU A 369 27.82 -2.22 0.96
N TYR A 370 27.65 -2.64 2.22
CA TYR A 370 28.65 -3.39 2.97
C TYR A 370 28.86 -4.83 2.46
N SER A 371 27.79 -5.48 1.99
CA SER A 371 27.84 -6.84 1.44
C SER A 371 28.13 -6.89 -0.06
N HIS A 372 28.26 -5.73 -0.71
CA HIS A 372 28.49 -5.60 -2.15
C HIS A 372 27.38 -6.25 -3.00
N ASN A 373 26.12 -6.01 -2.65
CA ASN A 373 24.95 -6.54 -3.37
C ASN A 373 24.08 -5.42 -3.96
N THR A 374 23.31 -5.75 -4.98
CA THR A 374 22.24 -4.89 -5.49
C THR A 374 21.15 -4.71 -4.42
N LEU A 375 20.43 -3.59 -4.47
CA LEU A 375 19.27 -3.35 -3.62
C LEU A 375 18.10 -2.88 -4.48
N TYR A 376 16.95 -3.50 -4.30
CA TYR A 376 15.68 -3.05 -4.84
C TYR A 376 14.58 -3.21 -3.79
N PHE A 377 13.80 -2.16 -3.55
CA PHE A 377 12.63 -2.28 -2.67
C PHE A 377 11.43 -2.76 -3.49
N LEU A 378 10.79 -3.80 -2.96
CA LEU A 378 9.56 -4.39 -3.47
C LEU A 378 8.39 -3.86 -2.64
N ASP A 379 7.28 -3.52 -3.28
CA ASP A 379 6.02 -3.37 -2.56
C ASP A 379 5.46 -4.73 -2.11
N TYR A 380 4.38 -4.73 -1.33
CA TYR A 380 3.75 -5.95 -0.83
C TYR A 380 3.37 -6.93 -1.95
N GLU A 381 2.80 -6.45 -3.06
CA GLU A 381 2.36 -7.32 -4.15
C GLU A 381 3.55 -7.97 -4.86
N GLN A 382 4.57 -7.17 -5.16
CA GLN A 382 5.83 -7.66 -5.76
C GLN A 382 6.57 -8.65 -4.85
N ALA A 383 6.49 -8.46 -3.53
CA ALA A 383 7.04 -9.40 -2.55
C ALA A 383 6.21 -10.69 -2.49
N ARG A 384 4.88 -10.58 -2.51
CA ARG A 384 3.94 -11.71 -2.48
C ARG A 384 4.05 -12.61 -3.72
N GLU A 385 4.37 -12.04 -4.89
CA GLU A 385 4.68 -12.84 -6.10
C GLU A 385 5.84 -13.81 -5.88
N GLN A 386 6.79 -13.45 -5.02
CA GLN A 386 8.00 -14.25 -4.74
C GLN A 386 7.88 -15.07 -3.44
N ILE A 387 7.01 -14.66 -2.52
CA ILE A 387 6.73 -15.34 -1.25
C ILE A 387 5.23 -15.61 -1.17
N PRO A 388 4.77 -16.77 -1.68
CA PRO A 388 3.40 -17.21 -1.51
C PRO A 388 3.06 -17.27 0.00
N ASP A 389 1.90 -16.76 0.39
CA ASP A 389 1.42 -16.66 1.79
C ASP A 389 2.07 -15.57 2.67
N LEU A 390 2.69 -14.54 2.08
CA LEU A 390 3.19 -13.38 2.83
C LEU A 390 2.07 -12.69 3.64
N PRO A 391 2.16 -12.61 4.99
CA PRO A 391 1.16 -11.95 5.82
C PRO A 391 0.97 -10.49 5.44
N ARG A 392 -0.26 -9.99 5.52
CA ARG A 392 -0.56 -8.60 5.21
C ARG A 392 -0.60 -7.75 6.47
N ASP A 393 0.59 -7.39 6.95
CA ASP A 393 0.81 -6.60 8.16
C ASP A 393 1.76 -5.42 7.91
N TRP A 394 2.04 -4.64 8.96
CA TRP A 394 2.97 -3.51 8.93
C TRP A 394 4.38 -3.89 8.47
N PHE A 395 4.85 -5.09 8.82
CA PHE A 395 6.22 -5.54 8.55
C PHE A 395 6.41 -5.99 7.10
N SER A 396 5.32 -6.31 6.42
CA SER A 396 5.32 -6.84 5.06
C SER A 396 4.95 -5.78 4.00
N GLN A 397 4.69 -4.52 4.39
CA GLN A 397 4.28 -3.46 3.45
C GLN A 397 5.29 -3.20 2.33
N TYR A 398 6.58 -3.36 2.61
CA TYR A 398 7.64 -3.35 1.62
C TYR A 398 8.77 -4.28 2.06
N ALA A 399 9.45 -4.85 1.08
CA ALA A 399 10.56 -5.77 1.29
C ALA A 399 11.82 -5.27 0.58
N ALA A 400 12.99 -5.60 1.11
CA ALA A 400 14.26 -5.30 0.46
C ALA A 400 14.79 -6.56 -0.25
N ARG A 401 14.85 -6.52 -1.58
CA ARG A 401 15.58 -7.52 -2.36
C ARG A 401 17.05 -7.12 -2.39
N ILE A 402 17.87 -7.83 -1.61
CA ILE A 402 19.33 -7.63 -1.54
C ILE A 402 20.00 -8.81 -2.24
N GLY A 403 20.64 -8.53 -3.38
CA GLY A 403 21.07 -9.57 -4.30
C GLY A 403 19.86 -10.38 -4.77
N ASP A 404 19.87 -11.68 -4.52
CA ASP A 404 18.86 -12.63 -5.01
C ASP A 404 17.84 -13.02 -3.91
N LYS A 405 17.94 -12.41 -2.71
CA LYS A 405 17.10 -12.75 -1.55
C LYS A 405 16.28 -11.56 -1.07
N ILE A 406 15.13 -11.87 -0.48
CA ILE A 406 14.19 -10.90 0.08
C ILE A 406 14.35 -10.85 1.60
N TYR A 407 14.39 -9.63 2.14
CA TYR A 407 14.49 -9.33 3.56
C TYR A 407 13.43 -8.31 3.97
N PHE A 408 13.12 -8.25 5.27
CA PHE A 408 12.15 -7.31 5.86
C PHE A 408 12.84 -6.39 6.88
N PRO A 409 13.54 -5.33 6.43
CA PRO A 409 14.29 -4.44 7.32
C PRO A 409 13.43 -3.78 8.40
N PHE A 410 12.18 -3.44 8.07
CA PHE A 410 11.26 -2.82 9.03
C PHE A 410 10.97 -3.73 10.23
N GLY A 411 10.73 -5.03 9.99
CA GLY A 411 10.61 -6.03 11.06
C GLY A 411 11.83 -6.08 11.97
N ARG A 412 13.04 -5.96 11.42
CA ARG A 412 14.27 -5.93 12.22
C ARG A 412 14.38 -4.66 13.07
N ILE A 413 14.09 -3.48 12.50
CA ILE A 413 14.07 -2.22 13.25
C ILE A 413 13.05 -2.30 14.40
N ALA A 414 11.84 -2.79 14.10
CA ALA A 414 10.79 -2.92 15.09
C ALA A 414 11.14 -3.92 16.20
N SER A 415 11.69 -5.10 15.86
CA SER A 415 12.12 -6.10 16.84
C SER A 415 13.14 -5.52 17.83
N ARG A 416 14.05 -4.64 17.36
CA ARG A 416 15.06 -4.04 18.22
C ARG A 416 14.43 -3.14 19.29
N ILE A 417 13.41 -2.37 18.92
CA ILE A 417 12.73 -1.44 19.82
C ILE A 417 11.73 -2.18 20.73
N TRP A 418 10.90 -3.08 20.20
CA TRP A 418 9.73 -3.61 20.94
C TRP A 418 9.83 -5.08 21.38
N ASP A 419 10.69 -5.93 20.79
CA ASP A 419 10.73 -7.35 21.17
C ASP A 419 11.54 -7.59 22.43
N HIS A 420 11.05 -8.45 23.31
CA HIS A 420 11.68 -8.76 24.60
C HIS A 420 13.07 -9.42 24.47
N SER A 421 13.38 -10.01 23.31
CA SER A 421 14.70 -10.54 22.95
C SER A 421 14.97 -10.14 21.50
N PRO A 422 15.57 -8.97 21.27
CA PRO A 422 15.74 -8.44 19.92
C PRO A 422 16.63 -9.36 19.09
N GLU A 423 16.36 -9.43 17.79
CA GLU A 423 17.27 -10.09 16.83
C GLU A 423 18.68 -9.46 16.86
N GLU A 424 19.64 -10.13 16.23
CA GLU A 424 20.98 -9.56 15.99
C GLU A 424 20.89 -8.12 15.42
N GLY A 425 21.82 -7.25 15.81
CA GLY A 425 21.76 -5.82 15.47
C GLY A 425 21.86 -5.52 13.98
N CYS A 426 21.62 -4.25 13.64
CA CYS A 426 21.76 -3.71 12.29
C CYS A 426 23.15 -4.00 11.71
N ALA A 427 24.21 -3.80 12.52
CA ALA A 427 25.58 -4.10 12.11
C ALA A 427 25.82 -5.61 11.90
N ASP A 428 25.19 -6.46 12.71
CA ASP A 428 25.30 -7.90 12.60
C ASP A 428 24.56 -8.44 11.38
N PHE A 429 23.40 -7.88 11.04
CA PHE A 429 22.70 -8.16 9.79
C PHE A 429 23.60 -7.89 8.58
N ALA A 430 24.28 -6.73 8.53
CA ALA A 430 25.21 -6.42 7.45
C ALA A 430 26.39 -7.41 7.38
N ARG A 431 26.93 -7.84 8.53
CA ARG A 431 27.98 -8.87 8.60
C ARG A 431 27.49 -10.23 8.15
N MET A 432 26.28 -10.62 8.54
CA MET A 432 25.62 -11.85 8.13
C MET A 432 25.48 -11.87 6.61
N LEU A 433 24.95 -10.81 5.99
CA LEU A 433 24.87 -10.71 4.53
C LEU A 433 26.23 -10.85 3.88
N ARG A 434 27.26 -10.14 4.38
CA ARG A 434 28.61 -10.24 3.80
C ARG A 434 29.23 -11.65 3.92
N ARG A 435 28.85 -12.42 4.94
CA ARG A 435 29.33 -13.80 5.14
C ARG A 435 28.56 -14.82 4.30
N ASN A 436 27.23 -14.66 4.22
CA ASN A 436 26.33 -15.67 3.70
C ASN A 436 25.92 -15.43 2.24
N GLU A 437 25.89 -14.17 1.82
CA GLU A 437 25.57 -13.77 0.45
C GLU A 437 26.85 -13.39 -0.28
N ARG A 438 27.13 -14.06 -1.40
CA ARG A 438 28.23 -13.67 -2.28
C ARG A 438 27.86 -12.33 -2.95
N GLY A 439 28.63 -11.29 -2.68
CA GLY A 439 28.44 -9.98 -3.29
C GLY A 439 28.33 -10.05 -4.82
N SER A 440 27.19 -9.59 -5.34
CA SER A 440 26.88 -9.56 -6.78
C SER A 440 27.39 -8.30 -7.48
N LEU A 441 28.05 -7.38 -6.77
CA LEU A 441 28.57 -6.12 -7.31
C LEU A 441 30.04 -5.92 -7.00
N TYR A 442 30.79 -5.43 -7.98
CA TYR A 442 32.10 -4.85 -7.78
C TYR A 442 32.08 -3.38 -8.22
N ARG A 443 32.26 -2.46 -7.27
CA ARG A 443 32.33 -1.02 -7.56
C ARG A 443 33.76 -0.63 -7.90
N CYS A 444 33.99 -0.20 -9.14
CA CYS A 444 35.33 0.22 -9.53
C CYS A 444 35.76 1.46 -8.73
N PRO A 445 37.00 1.51 -8.24
CA PRO A 445 37.54 2.73 -7.66
C PRO A 445 37.49 3.89 -8.67
N PRO A 446 37.42 5.15 -8.21
CA PRO A 446 37.51 6.31 -9.10
C PRO A 446 38.75 6.21 -9.98
N ARG A 447 38.63 6.57 -11.27
CA ARG A 447 39.72 6.50 -12.25
C ARG A 447 41.06 7.08 -11.76
N LYS A 448 41.02 8.18 -11.00
CA LYS A 448 42.22 8.83 -10.41
C LYS A 448 42.97 7.98 -9.37
N ARG A 449 42.31 6.98 -8.79
CA ARG A 449 42.85 6.06 -7.79
C ARG A 449 43.31 4.72 -8.39
N ILE A 450 43.18 4.53 -9.70
CA ILE A 450 43.59 3.32 -10.40
C ILE A 450 44.86 3.59 -11.20
N ALA A 451 45.83 2.70 -11.07
CA ALA A 451 47.05 2.76 -11.88
C ALA A 451 46.71 2.57 -13.37
N PRO A 452 47.34 3.34 -14.29
CA PRO A 452 47.11 3.16 -15.73
C PRO A 452 47.39 1.73 -16.16
N ALA A 453 46.47 1.13 -16.91
CA ALA A 453 46.65 -0.23 -17.40
C ALA A 453 47.73 -0.29 -18.47
N ALA A 454 48.69 -1.21 -18.34
CA ALA A 454 49.63 -1.54 -19.41
C ALA A 454 48.92 -2.20 -20.60
N ASP A 455 49.54 -2.16 -21.79
CA ASP A 455 49.02 -2.91 -22.93
C ASP A 455 49.09 -4.41 -22.64
N SER A 456 47.95 -5.07 -22.82
CA SER A 456 47.81 -6.50 -22.59
C SER A 456 47.59 -7.22 -23.92
N PRO A 457 48.35 -8.30 -24.22
CA PRO A 457 48.08 -9.13 -25.38
C PRO A 457 46.79 -9.94 -25.24
N ASP A 458 46.35 -10.16 -23.99
CA ASP A 458 45.15 -10.92 -23.63
C ASP A 458 43.87 -10.36 -24.28
N LEU A 459 43.08 -11.26 -24.87
CA LEU A 459 41.88 -10.89 -25.61
C LEU A 459 40.79 -10.33 -24.70
N ALA A 460 40.64 -10.87 -23.48
CA ALA A 460 39.66 -10.36 -22.52
C ALA A 460 39.98 -8.92 -22.13
N HIS A 461 41.24 -8.62 -21.78
CA HIS A 461 41.69 -7.24 -21.49
C HIS A 461 41.48 -6.29 -22.68
N LYS A 462 41.80 -6.72 -23.91
CA LYS A 462 41.53 -5.92 -25.13
C LYS A 462 40.04 -5.66 -25.31
N THR A 463 39.20 -6.67 -25.09
CA THR A 463 37.74 -6.56 -25.25
C THR A 463 37.17 -5.58 -24.21
N ILE A 464 37.61 -5.65 -22.95
CA ILE A 464 37.19 -4.72 -21.89
C ILE A 464 37.65 -3.29 -22.20
N ARG A 465 38.87 -3.09 -22.70
CA ARG A 465 39.33 -1.77 -23.16
C ARG A 465 38.41 -1.22 -24.25
N GLN A 466 38.02 -2.05 -25.21
CA GLN A 466 37.18 -1.61 -26.33
C GLN A 466 35.73 -1.36 -25.90
N ALA A 467 35.23 -2.12 -24.92
CA ALA A 467 33.99 -1.80 -24.22
C ALA A 467 34.06 -0.41 -23.55
N GLY A 468 35.19 -0.07 -22.96
CA GLY A 468 35.43 1.26 -22.38
C GLY A 468 35.37 2.38 -23.41
N PHE A 469 35.95 2.18 -24.59
CA PHE A 469 35.85 3.12 -25.71
C PHE A 469 34.40 3.33 -26.13
N ALA A 470 33.67 2.22 -26.35
CA ALA A 470 32.27 2.27 -26.76
C ALA A 470 31.36 2.90 -25.69
N ALA A 471 31.65 2.69 -24.40
CA ALA A 471 30.93 3.32 -23.30
C ALA A 471 31.16 4.84 -23.26
N ALA A 472 32.39 5.31 -23.49
CA ALA A 472 32.66 6.75 -23.57
C ALA A 472 32.01 7.40 -24.80
N TYR A 473 31.97 6.68 -25.94
CA TYR A 473 31.20 7.10 -27.10
C TYR A 473 29.70 7.19 -26.81
N ALA A 474 29.12 6.19 -26.15
CA ALA A 474 27.71 6.20 -25.74
C ALA A 474 27.38 7.38 -24.81
N LEU A 475 28.24 7.66 -23.82
CA LEU A 475 28.11 8.84 -22.97
C LEU A 475 28.17 10.15 -23.76
N HIS A 476 29.02 10.22 -24.78
CA HIS A 476 29.08 11.38 -25.67
C HIS A 476 27.79 11.53 -26.50
N CYS A 477 27.26 10.44 -27.06
CA CYS A 477 25.96 10.46 -27.75
C CYS A 477 24.84 10.91 -26.81
N ARG A 478 24.78 10.37 -25.59
CA ARG A 478 23.74 10.70 -24.60
C ARG A 478 23.70 12.18 -24.24
N ARG A 479 24.86 12.84 -24.16
CA ARG A 479 24.98 14.29 -23.90
C ARG A 479 24.35 15.15 -25.01
N GLY A 480 24.29 14.64 -26.24
CA GLY A 480 23.67 15.34 -27.37
C GLY A 480 22.16 15.13 -27.49
N LEU A 481 21.54 14.35 -26.60
CA LEU A 481 20.13 13.98 -26.67
C LEU A 481 19.27 14.71 -25.64
N PRO A 482 17.98 14.99 -25.96
CA PRO A 482 17.00 15.46 -24.98
C PRO A 482 16.86 14.54 -23.77
N GLU A 483 16.29 15.04 -22.67
CA GLU A 483 16.16 14.30 -21.40
C GLU A 483 15.44 12.96 -21.56
N GLN A 484 14.33 12.92 -22.32
CA GLN A 484 13.52 11.72 -22.53
C GLN A 484 14.02 10.81 -23.68
N ALA A 485 15.07 11.20 -24.39
CA ALA A 485 15.60 10.42 -25.50
C ALA A 485 16.75 9.53 -25.03
N VAL A 486 16.78 8.29 -25.53
CA VAL A 486 17.86 7.33 -25.32
C VAL A 486 18.73 7.23 -26.57
N PHE A 487 20.01 6.89 -26.40
CA PHE A 487 20.86 6.61 -27.56
C PHE A 487 20.53 5.22 -28.16
N PRO A 488 20.65 5.03 -29.49
CA PRO A 488 20.39 3.74 -30.10
C PRO A 488 21.36 2.68 -29.57
N PRO A 489 20.90 1.47 -29.17
CA PRO A 489 21.79 0.39 -28.76
C PRO A 489 22.86 0.10 -29.82
N MET A 490 24.07 -0.25 -29.38
CA MET A 490 25.22 -0.45 -30.25
C MET A 490 25.90 -1.79 -30.01
N LEU A 491 26.33 -2.41 -31.11
CA LEU A 491 27.08 -3.65 -31.10
C LEU A 491 28.49 -3.40 -31.62
N LEU A 492 29.49 -3.59 -30.76
CA LEU A 492 30.89 -3.50 -31.09
C LEU A 492 31.45 -4.89 -31.41
N LEU A 493 31.94 -5.05 -32.64
CA LEU A 493 32.45 -6.31 -33.19
C LEU A 493 33.88 -6.11 -33.72
N PRO A 494 34.72 -7.15 -33.71
CA PRO A 494 36.03 -7.11 -34.37
C PRO A 494 35.84 -7.02 -35.89
N HIS A 495 36.60 -6.12 -36.54
CA HIS A 495 36.58 -5.94 -38.00
C HIS A 495 37.83 -6.56 -38.63
N PRO A 496 37.72 -7.30 -39.77
CA PRO A 496 38.87 -7.93 -40.43
C PRO A 496 40.02 -6.96 -40.78
N GLU A 497 39.68 -5.76 -41.27
CA GLU A 497 40.67 -4.75 -41.72
C GLU A 497 40.87 -3.55 -40.77
N LYS A 498 39.82 -3.05 -40.10
CA LYS A 498 39.83 -1.81 -39.29
C LYS A 498 39.98 -2.03 -37.78
N HIS A 499 40.36 -3.24 -37.37
CA HIS A 499 40.44 -3.73 -35.99
C HIS A 499 39.07 -3.86 -35.29
N TRP A 500 38.21 -2.83 -35.27
CA TRP A 500 36.89 -2.84 -34.63
C TRP A 500 35.82 -2.09 -35.44
N ASP A 501 34.57 -2.50 -35.31
CA ASP A 501 33.38 -1.93 -35.95
C ASP A 501 32.28 -1.73 -34.90
N LEU A 502 31.75 -0.51 -34.79
CA LEU A 502 30.69 -0.15 -33.85
C LEU A 502 29.41 0.11 -34.64
N ARG A 503 28.43 -0.79 -34.53
CA ARG A 503 27.19 -0.76 -35.29
C ARG A 503 26.03 -0.29 -34.42
N GLN A 504 25.29 0.72 -34.87
CA GLN A 504 24.01 1.07 -34.25
C GLN A 504 22.94 0.07 -34.68
N LEU A 505 22.15 -0.41 -33.72
CA LEU A 505 21.04 -1.32 -33.92
C LEU A 505 19.76 -0.49 -34.12
N MET A 506 19.39 -0.30 -35.39
CA MET A 506 18.22 0.50 -35.77
C MET A 506 16.98 -0.42 -35.84
N PHE A 507 16.20 -0.44 -34.76
CA PHE A 507 14.92 -1.15 -34.65
C PHE A 507 13.80 -0.16 -34.32
N ASP A 508 12.55 -0.62 -34.37
CA ASP A 508 11.36 0.20 -34.06
C ASP A 508 11.29 0.58 -32.56
N SER A 509 11.91 -0.23 -31.69
CA SER A 509 12.07 0.08 -30.26
C SER A 509 13.46 -0.25 -29.73
N ALA A 510 13.86 0.44 -28.65
CA ALA A 510 15.13 0.18 -27.96
C ALA A 510 15.16 -1.23 -27.34
N ASP A 511 14.04 -1.71 -26.82
CA ASP A 511 13.93 -3.05 -26.20
C ASP A 511 14.16 -4.16 -27.22
N GLU A 512 13.59 -4.04 -28.43
CA GLU A 512 13.85 -4.99 -29.53
C GLU A 512 15.31 -4.99 -29.97
N ALA A 513 15.93 -3.81 -30.09
CA ALA A 513 17.34 -3.68 -30.42
C ALA A 513 18.24 -4.33 -29.36
N VAL A 514 17.95 -4.12 -28.07
CA VAL A 514 18.68 -4.75 -26.96
C VAL A 514 18.50 -6.27 -26.98
N ALA A 515 17.27 -6.77 -27.12
CA ALA A 515 16.99 -8.20 -27.17
C ALA A 515 17.71 -8.88 -28.36
N HIS A 516 17.73 -8.22 -29.52
CA HIS A 516 18.48 -8.69 -30.68
C HIS A 516 19.99 -8.74 -30.42
N GLY A 517 20.55 -7.68 -29.85
CA GLY A 517 21.96 -7.62 -29.44
C GLY A 517 22.33 -8.73 -28.46
N GLN A 518 21.51 -8.94 -27.43
CA GLN A 518 21.70 -10.00 -26.45
C GLN A 518 21.65 -11.39 -27.09
N SER A 519 20.76 -11.60 -28.08
CA SER A 519 20.72 -12.84 -28.85
C SER A 519 21.99 -13.08 -29.66
N ILE A 520 22.56 -12.05 -30.30
CA ILE A 520 23.85 -12.14 -30.99
C ILE A 520 24.96 -12.53 -30.00
N LEU A 521 24.98 -11.90 -28.82
CA LEU A 521 25.96 -12.21 -27.77
C LEU A 521 25.83 -13.62 -27.21
N ALA A 522 24.60 -14.15 -27.13
CA ALA A 522 24.35 -15.49 -26.61
C ALA A 522 24.73 -16.58 -27.62
N HIS A 523 24.38 -16.40 -28.89
CA HIS A 523 24.52 -17.44 -29.92
C HIS A 523 25.82 -17.34 -30.74
N ASN A 524 26.46 -16.16 -30.76
CA ASN A 524 27.67 -15.89 -31.54
C ASN A 524 27.63 -16.49 -32.97
N PRO A 525 26.61 -16.13 -33.79
CA PRO A 525 26.35 -16.79 -35.08
C PRO A 525 27.54 -16.70 -36.05
N ASP A 526 28.31 -15.62 -35.97
CA ASP A 526 29.47 -15.36 -36.82
C ASP A 526 30.79 -15.94 -36.26
N ASN A 527 30.72 -16.69 -35.15
CA ASN A 527 31.87 -17.30 -34.47
C ASN A 527 33.02 -16.30 -34.22
N LEU A 528 32.66 -15.09 -33.80
CA LEU A 528 33.61 -14.01 -33.54
C LEU A 528 34.42 -14.30 -32.27
N PRO A 529 35.64 -13.77 -32.14
CA PRO A 529 36.46 -13.96 -30.94
C PRO A 529 35.91 -13.24 -29.70
N CYS A 530 35.17 -12.13 -29.91
CA CYS A 530 34.59 -11.31 -28.86
C CYS A 530 33.49 -10.40 -29.44
N ALA A 531 32.63 -9.87 -28.58
CA ALA A 531 31.60 -8.88 -28.91
C ALA A 531 31.24 -8.06 -27.68
N VAL A 532 30.81 -6.81 -27.87
CA VAL A 532 30.28 -5.96 -26.79
C VAL A 532 28.95 -5.35 -27.23
N LEU A 533 27.92 -5.48 -26.41
CA LEU A 533 26.67 -4.74 -26.57
C LEU A 533 26.68 -3.55 -25.60
N VAL A 534 26.28 -2.37 -26.09
CA VAL A 534 26.20 -1.12 -25.34
C VAL A 534 24.81 -0.54 -25.50
N TYR A 535 24.13 -0.24 -24.40
CA TYR A 535 22.76 0.27 -24.43
C TYR A 535 22.45 1.12 -23.20
N GLU A 536 21.40 1.94 -23.27
CA GLU A 536 20.89 2.68 -22.11
C GLU A 536 19.91 1.79 -21.34
N GLY A 537 20.03 1.76 -20.01
CA GLY A 537 19.16 0.97 -19.15
C GLY A 537 19.21 1.44 -17.70
N TYR A 538 18.67 0.63 -16.79
CA TYR A 538 18.66 0.92 -15.36
C TYR A 538 19.54 -0.04 -14.57
N VAL A 539 20.25 0.49 -13.58
CA VAL A 539 21.01 -0.33 -12.62
C VAL A 539 20.52 -0.04 -11.20
N HIS A 540 20.26 -1.12 -10.45
CA HIS A 540 19.88 -1.07 -9.05
C HIS A 540 21.12 -1.19 -8.16
N LEU A 541 21.61 -0.05 -7.69
CA LEU A 541 22.73 0.02 -6.75
C LEU A 541 22.19 0.17 -5.32
N PRO A 542 22.98 -0.12 -4.28
CA PRO A 542 22.58 0.14 -2.89
C PRO A 542 22.00 1.55 -2.66
N ARG A 543 22.48 2.52 -3.43
CA ARG A 543 22.08 3.93 -3.33
C ARG A 543 20.84 4.30 -4.16
N GLY A 544 20.16 3.33 -4.75
CA GLY A 544 18.94 3.51 -5.53
C GLY A 544 19.08 3.07 -6.99
N ARG A 545 18.04 3.35 -7.77
CA ARG A 545 17.99 3.15 -9.22
C ARG A 545 18.72 4.31 -9.92
N PHE A 546 19.57 3.97 -10.88
CA PHE A 546 20.28 4.93 -11.72
C PHE A 546 20.02 4.58 -13.19
N ASP A 547 19.78 5.58 -14.03
CA ASP A 547 20.04 5.46 -15.46
C ASP A 547 21.50 5.07 -15.66
N ALA A 548 21.80 4.25 -16.66
CA ALA A 548 23.15 3.78 -16.89
C ALA A 548 23.43 3.45 -18.35
N VAL A 549 24.71 3.62 -18.74
CA VAL A 549 25.24 2.92 -19.90
C VAL A 549 25.55 1.50 -19.48
N MET A 550 24.78 0.55 -20.00
CA MET A 550 24.93 -0.88 -19.78
C MET A 550 25.89 -1.46 -20.81
N LEU A 551 26.75 -2.39 -20.38
CA LEU A 551 27.71 -3.09 -21.20
C LEU A 551 27.59 -4.59 -20.97
N ASP A 552 27.25 -5.35 -22.01
CA ASP A 552 27.41 -6.80 -22.02
C ASP A 552 28.66 -7.14 -22.82
N ILE A 553 29.69 -7.66 -22.14
CA ILE A 553 31.03 -7.90 -22.70
C ILE A 553 31.25 -9.41 -22.80
N ARG A 554 31.51 -9.89 -24.02
CA ARG A 554 31.78 -11.31 -24.28
C ARG A 554 33.14 -11.50 -24.94
N SER A 555 33.94 -12.41 -24.38
CA SER A 555 35.10 -12.99 -25.06
C SER A 555 34.90 -14.50 -25.15
N TYR A 556 34.77 -15.02 -26.37
CA TYR A 556 34.45 -16.43 -26.62
C TYR A 556 35.70 -17.30 -26.76
N ARG A 557 36.85 -16.67 -27.05
CA ARG A 557 38.14 -17.34 -27.28
C ARG A 557 39.19 -16.88 -26.26
N GLY A 558 40.21 -17.70 -26.02
CA GLY A 558 41.28 -17.42 -25.05
C GLY A 558 41.36 -18.50 -23.96
N ASN A 559 42.30 -18.33 -23.03
CA ASN A 559 42.53 -19.32 -21.96
C ASN A 559 41.35 -19.44 -20.98
N LYS A 560 40.49 -18.42 -20.89
CA LYS A 560 39.26 -18.41 -20.09
C LYS A 560 38.21 -17.53 -20.78
N PRO A 561 37.10 -18.11 -21.30
CA PRO A 561 36.00 -17.31 -21.82
C PRO A 561 35.50 -16.30 -20.79
N LEU A 562 35.20 -15.08 -21.25
CA LEU A 562 34.79 -13.97 -20.40
C LEU A 562 33.33 -13.60 -20.69
N SER A 563 32.56 -13.43 -19.62
CA SER A 563 31.23 -12.84 -19.63
C SER A 563 31.14 -11.81 -18.52
N VAL A 564 31.18 -10.53 -18.86
CA VAL A 564 31.08 -9.43 -17.90
C VAL A 564 29.87 -8.59 -18.26
N GLN A 565 29.01 -8.37 -17.28
CA GLN A 565 28.04 -7.29 -17.33
C GLN A 565 28.59 -6.12 -16.51
N ALA A 566 28.55 -4.93 -17.09
CA ALA A 566 28.98 -3.71 -16.44
C ALA A 566 27.94 -2.61 -16.64
N ALA A 567 27.91 -1.66 -15.72
CA ALA A 567 27.10 -0.46 -15.85
C ALA A 567 27.92 0.77 -15.49
N ILE A 568 27.72 1.86 -16.22
CA ILE A 568 28.22 3.18 -15.85
C ILE A 568 27.00 4.01 -15.42
N PRO A 569 26.74 4.14 -14.12
CA PRO A 569 25.58 4.89 -13.63
C PRO A 569 25.70 6.36 -14.04
N MET A 570 24.58 6.96 -14.38
CA MET A 570 24.45 8.33 -14.84
C MET A 570 23.49 9.08 -13.92
N ARG A 571 23.67 10.41 -13.85
CA ARG A 571 22.72 11.30 -13.17
C ARG A 571 22.50 12.57 -14.00
N PRO A 572 21.26 13.06 -14.09
CA PRO A 572 21.00 14.36 -14.68
C PRO A 572 21.55 15.46 -13.75
N ASN A 573 22.14 16.48 -14.36
CA ASN A 573 22.58 17.70 -13.71
C ASN A 573 21.48 18.76 -13.86
N ALA A 574 21.52 19.81 -13.02
CA ALA A 574 20.52 20.89 -13.04
C ALA A 574 20.48 21.68 -14.37
N ASP A 575 21.55 21.62 -15.17
CA ASP A 575 21.66 22.24 -16.48
C ASP A 575 21.16 21.33 -17.63
N GLY A 576 20.57 20.18 -17.32
CA GLY A 576 20.09 19.20 -18.29
C GLY A 576 21.18 18.30 -18.88
N THR A 577 22.44 18.46 -18.47
CA THR A 577 23.54 17.56 -18.87
C THR A 577 23.59 16.31 -18.01
N TRP A 578 24.38 15.31 -18.41
CA TRP A 578 24.53 14.05 -17.67
C TRP A 578 25.94 13.86 -17.10
N SER A 579 26.01 13.52 -15.82
CA SER A 579 27.23 13.13 -15.11
C SER A 579 27.35 11.61 -15.03
N ALA A 580 28.50 11.07 -15.44
CA ALA A 580 28.81 9.65 -15.29
C ALA A 580 29.49 9.37 -13.95
N GLY A 581 29.04 8.32 -13.27
CA GLY A 581 29.63 7.78 -12.05
C GLY A 581 30.77 6.79 -12.31
N THR A 582 31.22 6.12 -11.25
CA THR A 582 32.20 5.04 -11.36
C THR A 582 31.55 3.79 -11.95
N PRO A 583 32.19 3.08 -12.90
CA PRO A 583 31.70 1.81 -13.41
C PRO A 583 31.49 0.78 -12.30
N VAL A 584 30.50 -0.07 -12.49
CA VAL A 584 30.25 -1.24 -11.66
C VAL A 584 30.29 -2.48 -12.52
N PHE A 585 30.83 -3.57 -11.99
CA PHE A 585 30.79 -4.87 -12.61
C PHE A 585 29.88 -5.81 -11.81
N HIS A 586 29.27 -6.76 -12.52
CA HIS A 586 28.62 -7.88 -11.87
C HIS A 586 29.68 -8.77 -11.19
N GLY A 587 29.52 -9.03 -9.89
CA GLY A 587 30.52 -9.63 -8.99
C GLY A 587 30.91 -11.06 -9.34
N ASN A 588 30.06 -11.79 -10.08
CA ASN A 588 30.38 -13.14 -10.55
C ASN A 588 31.30 -13.17 -11.77
N ALA A 589 31.61 -12.02 -12.38
CA ALA A 589 32.41 -11.97 -13.60
C ALA A 589 33.92 -12.18 -13.35
N PHE A 590 34.39 -11.97 -12.11
CA PHE A 590 35.81 -12.05 -11.74
C PHE A 590 36.03 -13.00 -10.55
N ALA A 591 37.19 -13.66 -10.50
CA ALA A 591 37.50 -14.60 -9.42
C ALA A 591 37.86 -13.89 -8.11
N ASN A 592 38.41 -12.69 -8.19
CA ASN A 592 38.85 -11.89 -7.05
C ASN A 592 38.90 -10.39 -7.41
N GLU A 593 39.10 -9.55 -6.39
CA GLU A 593 39.20 -8.09 -6.54
C GLU A 593 40.38 -7.66 -7.42
N HIS A 594 41.49 -8.40 -7.45
CA HIS A 594 42.64 -8.05 -8.29
C HIS A 594 42.31 -8.16 -9.79
N GLU A 595 41.61 -9.23 -10.20
CA GLU A 595 41.10 -9.38 -11.57
C GLU A 595 40.11 -8.26 -11.93
N ALA A 596 39.20 -7.93 -11.01
CA ALA A 596 38.21 -6.88 -11.22
C ALA A 596 38.86 -5.48 -11.32
N LEU A 597 39.90 -5.20 -10.54
CA LEU A 597 40.68 -3.97 -10.61
C LEU A 597 41.46 -3.86 -11.94
N ALA A 598 42.06 -4.97 -12.40
CA ALA A 598 42.74 -5.02 -13.70
C ALA A 598 41.76 -4.76 -14.86
N ALA A 599 40.57 -5.36 -14.80
CA ALA A 599 39.48 -5.10 -15.75
C ALA A 599 39.03 -3.63 -15.73
N ALA A 600 38.85 -3.04 -14.53
CA ALA A 600 38.49 -1.64 -14.38
C ALA A 600 39.54 -0.71 -15.00
N ALA A 601 40.82 -1.01 -14.81
CA ALA A 601 41.92 -0.25 -15.39
C ALA A 601 41.90 -0.31 -16.94
N GLN A 602 41.59 -1.47 -17.54
CA GLN A 602 41.43 -1.59 -19.00
C GLN A 602 40.22 -0.82 -19.51
N LEU A 603 39.07 -0.92 -18.82
CA LEU A 603 37.85 -0.18 -19.18
C LEU A 603 38.13 1.33 -19.18
N TYR A 604 38.73 1.85 -18.11
CA TYR A 604 39.08 3.27 -18.01
C TYR A 604 40.08 3.71 -19.08
N ARG A 605 41.06 2.86 -19.42
CA ARG A 605 41.99 3.15 -20.50
C ARG A 605 41.24 3.35 -21.82
N GLY A 606 40.32 2.46 -22.13
CA GLY A 606 39.45 2.54 -23.30
C GLY A 606 38.62 3.82 -23.38
N MET A 607 37.99 4.19 -22.26
CA MET A 607 37.26 5.46 -22.17
C MET A 607 38.16 6.63 -22.54
N SER A 608 39.41 6.59 -22.10
CA SER A 608 40.34 7.68 -22.39
C SER A 608 40.98 7.67 -23.76
N ASP A 609 41.05 6.52 -24.43
CA ASP A 609 41.41 6.48 -25.85
C ASP A 609 40.38 7.28 -26.68
N PHE A 610 39.09 7.17 -26.35
CA PHE A 610 38.02 7.94 -27.00
C PHE A 610 38.14 9.45 -26.69
N GLU A 611 38.25 9.81 -25.41
CA GLU A 611 38.36 11.20 -24.97
C GLU A 611 39.57 11.92 -25.61
N GLN A 612 40.71 11.23 -25.74
CA GLN A 612 41.90 11.76 -26.40
C GLN A 612 41.69 11.93 -27.90
N GLY A 613 41.00 10.98 -28.56
CA GLY A 613 40.61 11.11 -29.97
C GLY A 613 39.76 12.34 -30.22
N GLN A 614 38.74 12.58 -29.38
CA GLN A 614 37.90 13.79 -29.49
C GLN A 614 38.69 15.09 -29.27
N ALA A 615 39.61 15.11 -28.31
CA ALA A 615 40.46 16.27 -28.05
C ALA A 615 41.40 16.58 -29.24
N ALA A 616 41.90 15.55 -29.93
CA ALA A 616 42.73 15.70 -31.12
C ALA A 616 41.94 16.22 -32.33
N GLU A 617 40.69 15.78 -32.52
CA GLU A 617 39.81 16.25 -33.59
C GLU A 617 39.30 17.68 -33.38
N SER A 618 39.09 18.08 -32.11
CA SER A 618 38.62 19.43 -31.75
C SER A 618 39.72 20.50 -31.72
N ASN A 619 41.00 20.13 -31.84
CA ASN A 619 42.12 21.06 -31.84
C ASN A 619 43.14 20.76 -32.98
N PRO A 620 42.81 21.06 -34.25
CA PRO A 620 43.58 20.62 -35.42
C PRO A 620 44.97 21.28 -35.61
N LEU A 621 45.44 22.13 -34.69
CA LEU A 621 46.65 22.96 -34.87
C LEU A 621 47.97 22.35 -34.37
N THR A 622 48.04 21.05 -34.03
CA THR A 622 49.31 20.44 -33.55
C THR A 622 49.78 19.17 -34.25
N THR A 623 49.23 18.83 -35.42
CA THR A 623 49.71 17.67 -36.21
C THR A 623 50.10 18.06 -37.63
N GLN A 624 50.99 19.04 -37.75
CA GLN A 624 51.98 19.09 -38.83
C GLN A 624 53.37 19.28 -38.21
N LYS A 625 54.00 18.16 -37.82
CA LYS A 625 55.46 17.95 -37.82
C LYS A 625 55.78 16.53 -37.32
N LYS A 626 55.69 15.55 -38.22
CA LYS A 626 56.82 14.72 -38.67
C LYS A 626 56.35 13.71 -39.70
#